data_AF-A0A957ZX34-F1
#
_entry.id   AF-A0A957ZX34-F1
#
_cell.length_a   1.000
_cell.length_b   1.000
_cell.length_c   1.000
_cell.angle_alpha   90.00
_cell.angle_beta   90.00
_cell.angle_gamma   90.00
#
_symmetry.space_group_name_H-M   'P 1'
#
loop_
_entity.id
_entity.type
_entity.pdbx_description
1 polymer ?
#
loop_
_entity_poly.entity_id
_entity_poly.type
_entity_poly.pdbx_seq_one_letter_code
_entity_poly.pdbx_strand_id
1 'polypeptide(L)'
;SVLAGSEKYPVKDAFNELGKRTLNTFLNAMTWPDRTIYPTCSNLRADYFNLASVYLDLVFKPLLKVETFKQEGHHLTFEDLERLSSALRVSGVVYNEMKGVYSSPESVAEREMLRALYPDTTYGVDSGGDPDVIPQLSYEQFKAFHRRFYSPSNARFMLYGDVSLADNLSFLADYLTPFEQIAVDATIELQPRWTAPRDLAVAYPVG
;
A
#
# COMPACT_ATOMS: atom_id res chain seq x y z
N SER A 1 2.47 7.12 4.38
CA SER A 1 1.36 6.15 4.28
C SER A 1 0.02 6.86 4.33
N VAL A 2 -1.02 6.29 3.71
CA VAL A 2 -2.40 6.78 3.76
C VAL A 2 -3.05 6.57 5.15
N LEU A 3 -2.59 5.56 5.88
CA LEU A 3 -3.13 5.13 7.17
C LEU A 3 -2.72 6.00 8.36
N ALA A 4 -1.86 6.98 8.14
CA ALA A 4 -1.26 7.80 9.19
C ALA A 4 -2.11 9.03 9.58
N GLY A 5 -3.28 9.21 8.95
CA GLY A 5 -4.21 10.31 9.20
C GLY A 5 -4.78 10.88 7.90
N SER A 6 -5.96 11.49 8.01
CA SER A 6 -6.71 12.08 6.90
C SER A 6 -7.22 13.49 7.22
N GLU A 7 -7.88 14.14 6.27
CA GLU A 7 -8.51 15.45 6.47
C GLU A 7 -9.54 15.44 7.61
N LYS A 8 -10.44 14.45 7.65
CA LYS A 8 -11.46 14.33 8.71
C LYS A 8 -10.88 13.80 10.02
N TYR A 9 -9.83 12.98 9.95
CA TYR A 9 -9.19 12.35 11.11
C TYR A 9 -7.69 12.71 11.16
N PRO A 10 -7.33 13.97 11.51
CA PRO A 10 -5.96 14.47 11.40
C PRO A 10 -5.06 14.06 12.57
N VAL A 11 -5.26 12.85 13.09
CA VAL A 11 -4.47 12.28 14.18
C VAL A 11 -3.22 11.60 13.65
N LYS A 12 -2.16 11.58 14.45
CA LYS A 12 -0.96 10.78 14.15
C LYS A 12 -1.33 9.31 14.31
N ASP A 13 -0.98 8.50 13.31
CA ASP A 13 -1.12 7.03 13.37
C ASP A 13 -2.57 6.57 13.60
N ALA A 14 -3.47 7.12 12.77
CA ALA A 14 -4.91 6.88 12.86
C ALA A 14 -5.28 5.40 12.84
N PHE A 15 -4.59 4.58 12.05
CA PHE A 15 -4.86 3.15 11.95
C PHE A 15 -4.61 2.40 13.27
N ASN A 16 -3.49 2.65 13.94
CA ASN A 16 -3.21 2.01 15.23
C ASN A 16 -4.16 2.50 16.32
N GLU A 17 -4.55 3.78 16.30
CA GLU A 17 -5.55 4.29 17.24
C GLU A 17 -6.94 3.71 16.98
N LEU A 18 -7.30 3.47 15.73
CA LEU A 18 -8.57 2.83 15.35
C LEU A 18 -8.64 1.39 15.86
N GLY A 19 -7.54 0.63 15.74
CA GLY A 19 -7.47 -0.74 16.26
C GLY A 19 -7.69 -0.86 17.77
N LYS A 20 -7.31 0.17 18.54
CA LYS A 20 -7.49 0.21 20.00
C LYS A 20 -8.89 0.64 20.45
N ARG A 21 -9.66 1.30 19.57
CA ARG A 21 -10.89 2.02 19.93
C ARG A 21 -12.15 1.47 19.28
N THR A 22 -12.04 0.34 18.60
CA THR A 22 -13.12 -0.30 17.85
C THR A 22 -13.33 -1.72 18.35
N LEU A 23 -14.48 -2.30 18.03
CA LEU A 23 -14.79 -3.71 18.28
C LEU A 23 -14.64 -4.50 16.97
N ASN A 24 -13.60 -4.13 16.21
CA ASN A 24 -13.28 -4.76 14.94
C ASN A 24 -12.97 -6.25 15.14
N THR A 25 -13.40 -7.06 14.19
CA THR A 25 -13.01 -8.48 14.09
C THR A 25 -11.85 -8.68 13.12
N PHE A 26 -11.65 -7.73 12.21
CA PHE A 26 -10.52 -7.69 11.30
C PHE A 26 -10.22 -6.25 10.87
N LEU A 27 -8.94 -5.92 10.79
CA LEU A 27 -8.45 -4.60 10.42
C LEU A 27 -7.08 -4.76 9.75
N ASN A 28 -6.96 -4.44 8.46
CA ASN A 28 -5.69 -4.60 7.77
C ASN A 28 -5.57 -3.70 6.53
N ALA A 29 -4.38 -3.69 5.93
CA ALA A 29 -4.11 -3.20 4.60
C ALA A 29 -3.11 -4.14 3.92
N MET A 30 -3.33 -4.45 2.65
CA MET A 30 -2.49 -5.39 1.90
C MET A 30 -2.20 -4.84 0.50
N THR A 31 -0.94 -4.90 0.10
CA THR A 31 -0.49 -4.53 -1.25
C THR A 31 -0.19 -5.79 -2.04
N TRP A 32 -0.92 -5.96 -3.13
CA TRP A 32 -0.67 -6.95 -4.18
C TRP A 32 0.11 -6.29 -5.33
N PRO A 33 0.63 -7.07 -6.29
CA PRO A 33 1.39 -6.54 -7.43
C PRO A 33 0.69 -5.43 -8.23
N ASP A 34 -0.64 -5.43 -8.24
CA ASP A 34 -1.47 -4.59 -9.10
C ASP A 34 -2.63 -3.88 -8.38
N ARG A 35 -2.77 -4.06 -7.07
CA ARG A 35 -3.87 -3.48 -6.28
C ARG A 35 -3.52 -3.37 -4.79
N THR A 36 -4.18 -2.46 -4.10
CA THR A 36 -4.11 -2.35 -2.63
C THR A 36 -5.51 -2.54 -2.05
N ILE A 37 -5.64 -3.37 -1.01
CA ILE A 37 -6.91 -3.72 -0.38
C ILE A 37 -6.88 -3.26 1.07
N TYR A 38 -7.94 -2.57 1.49
CA TYR A 38 -8.11 -2.05 2.85
C TYR A 38 -9.36 -2.67 3.50
N PRO A 39 -9.30 -3.92 3.97
CA PRO A 39 -10.44 -4.58 4.59
C PRO A 39 -10.64 -4.15 6.05
N THR A 40 -11.90 -4.03 6.44
CA THR A 40 -12.30 -3.86 7.84
C THR A 40 -13.60 -4.61 8.10
N CYS A 41 -13.74 -5.19 9.29
CA CYS A 41 -14.89 -5.97 9.69
C CYS A 41 -15.28 -5.66 11.15
N SER A 42 -16.58 -5.66 11.43
CA SER A 42 -17.12 -5.58 12.79
C SER A 42 -18.46 -6.30 12.86
N ASN A 43 -18.74 -6.92 14.00
CA ASN A 43 -20.04 -7.53 14.29
C ASN A 43 -21.07 -6.51 14.80
N LEU A 44 -20.63 -5.28 15.10
CA LEU A 44 -21.51 -4.21 15.55
C LEU A 44 -21.76 -3.24 14.42
N ARG A 45 -23.03 -3.08 14.03
CA ARG A 45 -23.44 -2.21 12.92
C ARG A 45 -22.92 -0.77 13.04
N ALA A 46 -22.95 -0.20 14.24
CA ALA A 46 -22.44 1.16 14.45
C ALA A 46 -20.92 1.25 14.23
N ASP A 47 -20.18 0.26 14.73
CA ASP A 47 -18.72 0.18 14.57
C ASP A 47 -18.33 -0.11 13.12
N TYR A 48 -19.09 -0.95 12.40
CA TYR A 48 -18.96 -1.17 10.96
C TYR A 48 -18.96 0.14 10.16
N PHE A 49 -19.96 1.00 10.36
CA PHE A 49 -20.02 2.28 9.67
C PHE A 49 -18.95 3.28 10.15
N ASN A 50 -18.56 3.24 11.43
CA ASN A 50 -17.45 4.05 11.93
C ASN A 50 -16.13 3.66 11.26
N LEU A 51 -15.82 2.37 11.21
CA LEU A 51 -14.64 1.82 10.54
C LEU A 51 -14.64 2.17 9.06
N ALA A 52 -15.75 1.96 8.36
CA ALA A 52 -15.90 2.32 6.96
C ALA A 52 -15.67 3.83 6.73
N SER A 53 -16.24 4.70 7.58
CA SER A 53 -16.04 6.15 7.49
C SER A 53 -14.58 6.54 7.67
N VAL A 54 -13.87 5.94 8.63
CA VAL A 54 -12.45 6.23 8.84
C VAL A 54 -11.61 5.72 7.68
N TYR A 55 -11.84 4.48 7.22
CA TYR A 55 -11.09 3.88 6.10
C TYR A 55 -11.25 4.65 4.80
N LEU A 56 -12.48 5.03 4.45
CA LEU A 56 -12.74 5.82 3.25
C LEU A 56 -11.95 7.14 3.28
N ASP A 57 -11.93 7.82 4.42
CA ASP A 57 -11.20 9.08 4.55
C ASP A 57 -9.68 8.91 4.56
N LEU A 58 -9.17 7.87 5.22
CA LEU A 58 -7.74 7.52 5.16
C LEU A 58 -7.30 7.22 3.71
N VAL A 59 -8.10 6.47 2.96
CA VAL A 59 -7.75 6.05 1.60
C VAL A 59 -7.86 7.20 0.61
N PHE A 60 -8.97 7.95 0.62
CA PHE A 60 -9.27 8.94 -0.42
C PHE A 60 -8.84 10.36 -0.06
N LYS A 61 -8.71 10.70 1.22
CA LYS A 61 -8.30 12.04 1.69
C LYS A 61 -7.15 11.99 2.73
N PRO A 62 -6.05 11.24 2.47
CA PRO A 62 -4.93 11.16 3.40
C PRO A 62 -4.17 12.47 3.49
N LEU A 63 -3.54 12.71 4.64
CA LEU A 63 -2.65 13.87 4.83
C LEU A 63 -1.34 13.76 4.04
N LEU A 64 -0.89 12.52 3.79
CA LEU A 64 0.37 12.19 3.11
C LEU A 64 1.59 12.98 3.60
N LYS A 65 1.71 13.28 4.90
CA LYS A 65 2.79 14.12 5.45
C LYS A 65 4.19 13.61 5.05
N VAL A 66 5.11 14.55 4.77
CA VAL A 66 6.49 14.21 4.38
C VAL A 66 7.24 13.48 5.48
N GLU A 67 6.94 13.77 6.75
CA GLU A 67 7.52 13.08 7.91
C GLU A 67 7.08 11.61 7.93
N THR A 68 5.80 11.35 7.65
CA THR A 68 5.27 9.99 7.53
C THR A 68 5.89 9.27 6.33
N PHE A 69 6.06 9.94 5.20
CA PHE A 69 6.76 9.36 4.04
C PHE A 69 8.18 8.93 4.40
N LYS A 70 8.93 9.78 5.10
CA LYS A 70 10.31 9.48 5.54
C LYS A 70 10.37 8.32 6.54
N GLN A 71 9.48 8.31 7.53
CA GLN A 71 9.44 7.26 8.54
C GLN A 71 9.06 5.91 7.93
N GLU A 72 7.96 5.87 7.18
CA GLU A 72 7.39 4.62 6.65
C GLU A 72 8.14 4.12 5.41
N GLY A 73 8.51 5.01 4.49
CA GLY A 73 9.19 4.65 3.24
C GLY A 73 10.70 4.51 3.45
N HIS A 74 11.41 5.64 3.36
CA HIS A 74 12.84 5.69 3.60
C HIS A 74 13.34 7.11 3.93
N HIS A 75 14.49 7.19 4.58
CA HIS A 75 15.26 8.40 4.84
C HIS A 75 16.73 8.05 5.10
N LEU A 76 17.59 9.07 5.07
CA LEU A 76 18.96 8.95 5.57
C LEU A 76 18.97 9.18 7.08
N THR A 77 19.68 8.32 7.80
CA THR A 77 19.96 8.44 9.23
C THR A 77 21.44 8.19 9.48
N PHE A 78 21.97 8.75 10.57
CA PHE A 78 23.30 8.40 11.05
C PHE A 78 23.37 6.91 11.44
N GLU A 79 24.50 6.26 11.17
CA GLU A 79 24.80 4.92 11.65
C GLU A 79 24.79 4.88 13.18
N ASP A 80 25.39 5.89 13.80
CA ASP A 80 25.42 6.13 15.23
C ASP A 80 24.65 7.41 15.55
N LEU A 81 23.49 7.27 16.19
CA LEU A 81 22.60 8.38 16.52
C LEU A 81 23.18 9.34 17.56
N GLU A 82 24.18 8.90 18.33
CA GLU A 82 24.87 9.74 19.32
C GLU A 82 26.07 10.47 18.71
N ARG A 83 26.52 10.05 17.52
CA ARG A 83 27.66 10.62 16.81
C ARG A 83 27.26 11.15 15.44
N LEU A 84 26.97 12.46 15.38
CA LEU A 84 26.62 13.19 14.15
C LEU A 84 27.74 13.25 13.08
N SER A 85 28.94 12.78 13.39
CA SER A 85 30.04 12.60 12.43
C SER A 85 30.11 11.18 11.84
N SER A 86 29.23 10.27 12.25
CA SER A 86 29.15 8.93 11.68
C SER A 86 28.63 8.96 10.24
N ALA A 87 28.88 7.87 9.50
CA ALA A 87 28.37 7.74 8.15
C ALA A 87 26.83 7.73 8.13
N LEU A 88 26.25 8.09 6.98
CA LEU A 88 24.82 7.99 6.77
C LEU A 88 24.47 6.61 6.19
N ARG A 89 23.34 6.09 6.62
CA ARG A 89 22.71 4.89 6.08
C ARG A 89 21.24 5.16 5.74
N VAL A 90 20.68 4.35 4.85
CA VAL A 90 19.24 4.36 4.57
C VAL A 90 18.51 3.59 5.68
N SER A 91 17.36 4.12 6.12
CA SER A 91 16.43 3.46 7.04
C SER A 91 14.99 3.83 6.69
N GLY A 92 14.03 3.01 7.12
CA GLY A 92 12.59 3.20 6.93
C GLY A 92 11.85 1.91 7.24
N VAL A 93 10.55 1.98 7.54
CA VAL A 93 9.76 0.77 7.89
C VAL A 93 9.74 -0.20 6.70
N VAL A 94 9.24 0.26 5.54
CA VAL A 94 9.15 -0.55 4.31
C VAL A 94 10.53 -0.94 3.79
N TYR A 95 11.51 -0.01 3.82
CA TYR A 95 12.87 -0.33 3.42
C TYR A 95 13.47 -1.51 4.23
N ASN A 96 13.30 -1.50 5.56
CA ASN A 96 13.82 -2.56 6.42
C ASN A 96 13.02 -3.87 6.28
N GLU A 97 11.71 -3.78 6.08
CA GLU A 97 10.85 -4.94 5.78
C GLU A 97 11.31 -5.63 4.49
N MET A 98 11.47 -4.86 3.41
CA MET A 98 11.86 -5.41 2.11
C MET A 98 13.29 -5.95 2.12
N LYS A 99 14.21 -5.38 2.90
CA LYS A 99 15.52 -6.01 3.13
C LYS A 99 15.40 -7.40 3.75
N GLY A 100 14.46 -7.60 4.67
CA GLY A 100 14.18 -8.92 5.25
C GLY A 100 13.61 -9.88 4.19
N VAL A 101 12.66 -9.42 3.38
CA VAL A 101 12.09 -10.22 2.27
C VAL A 101 13.17 -10.65 1.29
N TYR A 102 14.08 -9.75 0.91
CA TYR A 102 15.17 -10.02 -0.04
C TYR A 102 16.26 -10.95 0.51
N SER A 103 16.26 -11.23 1.82
CA SER A 103 17.17 -12.21 2.43
C SER A 103 16.63 -13.65 2.46
N SER A 104 15.35 -13.88 2.10
CA SER A 104 14.77 -15.23 2.04
C SER A 104 15.00 -15.86 0.66
N PRO A 105 15.61 -17.06 0.59
CA PRO A 105 15.76 -17.81 -0.66
C PRO A 105 14.44 -18.08 -1.39
N GLU A 106 13.38 -18.37 -0.63
CA GLU A 106 12.04 -18.63 -1.16
C GLU A 106 11.46 -17.38 -1.84
N SER A 107 11.54 -16.23 -1.17
CA SER A 107 11.08 -14.95 -1.72
C SER A 107 11.89 -14.54 -2.96
N VAL A 108 13.20 -14.79 -2.96
CA VAL A 108 14.04 -14.57 -4.14
C VAL A 108 13.57 -15.46 -5.28
N ALA A 109 13.38 -16.77 -5.06
CA ALA A 109 12.94 -17.69 -6.10
C ALA A 109 11.58 -17.31 -6.69
N GLU A 110 10.59 -16.96 -5.85
CA GLU A 110 9.27 -16.51 -6.30
C GLU A 110 9.35 -15.24 -7.15
N ARG A 111 10.11 -14.23 -6.67
CA ARG A 111 10.29 -12.97 -7.39
C ARG A 111 10.97 -13.17 -8.74
N GLU A 112 12.07 -13.92 -8.79
CA GLU A 112 12.78 -14.17 -10.05
C GLU A 112 11.93 -14.98 -11.04
N MET A 113 11.11 -15.92 -10.53
CA MET A 113 10.14 -16.64 -11.36
C MET A 113 9.11 -15.68 -11.98
N LEU A 114 8.50 -14.79 -11.19
CA LEU A 114 7.53 -13.81 -11.70
C LEU A 114 8.16 -12.84 -12.70
N ARG A 115 9.38 -12.35 -12.41
CA ARG A 115 10.18 -11.52 -13.33
C ARG A 115 10.45 -12.22 -14.66
N ALA A 116 10.73 -13.52 -14.63
CA ALA A 116 10.96 -14.31 -15.83
C ALA A 116 9.67 -14.58 -16.64
N LEU A 117 8.56 -14.81 -15.94
CA LEU A 117 7.28 -15.13 -16.56
C LEU A 117 6.61 -13.90 -17.16
N TYR A 118 6.68 -12.73 -16.50
CA TYR A 118 5.92 -11.52 -16.83
C TYR A 118 6.76 -10.23 -16.93
N PRO A 119 7.93 -10.23 -17.59
CA PRO A 119 8.88 -9.11 -17.58
C PRO A 119 8.36 -7.81 -18.19
N ASP A 120 7.34 -7.87 -19.06
CA ASP A 120 6.83 -6.70 -19.79
C ASP A 120 5.58 -6.08 -19.11
N THR A 121 5.23 -6.55 -17.91
CA THR A 121 4.03 -6.11 -17.17
C THR A 121 4.38 -5.69 -15.74
N THR A 122 3.40 -5.17 -15.00
CA THR A 122 3.57 -4.83 -13.58
C THR A 122 3.93 -6.04 -12.69
N TYR A 123 3.69 -7.27 -13.16
CA TYR A 123 4.06 -8.48 -12.42
C TYR A 123 5.55 -8.83 -12.55
N GLY A 124 6.27 -8.19 -13.48
CA GLY A 124 7.72 -8.27 -13.61
C GLY A 124 8.47 -7.28 -12.73
N VAL A 125 7.78 -6.44 -11.97
CA VAL A 125 8.36 -5.54 -10.97
C VAL A 125 7.91 -5.94 -9.57
N ASP A 126 8.67 -5.52 -8.57
CA ASP A 126 8.34 -5.79 -7.16
C ASP A 126 7.53 -4.63 -6.57
N SER A 127 6.24 -4.87 -6.31
CA SER A 127 5.33 -3.89 -5.72
C SER A 127 5.64 -3.58 -4.25
N GLY A 128 6.29 -4.48 -3.53
CA GLY A 128 6.76 -4.24 -2.16
C GLY A 128 7.95 -3.27 -2.15
N GLY A 129 8.75 -3.33 -3.20
CA GLY A 129 9.86 -2.41 -3.47
C GLY A 129 11.21 -3.07 -3.28
N ASP A 130 12.05 -2.94 -4.29
CA ASP A 130 13.44 -3.38 -4.23
C ASP A 130 14.24 -2.43 -3.31
N PRO A 131 14.94 -2.94 -2.27
CA PRO A 131 15.75 -2.11 -1.37
C PRO A 131 16.76 -1.19 -2.07
N ASP A 132 17.26 -1.58 -3.24
CA ASP A 132 18.21 -0.75 -4.01
C ASP A 132 17.51 0.38 -4.79
N VAL A 133 16.20 0.26 -5.00
CA VAL A 133 15.36 1.22 -5.76
C VAL A 133 14.50 2.09 -4.84
N ILE A 134 14.05 1.58 -3.68
CA ILE A 134 13.24 2.32 -2.70
C ILE A 134 13.82 3.72 -2.41
N PRO A 135 15.15 3.90 -2.19
CA PRO A 135 15.74 5.21 -1.90
C PRO A 135 15.62 6.24 -3.02
N GLN A 136 15.24 5.81 -4.23
CA GLN A 136 15.07 6.66 -5.40
C GLN A 136 13.65 7.25 -5.49
N LEU A 137 12.69 6.72 -4.71
CA LEU A 137 11.31 7.21 -4.69
C LEU A 137 11.25 8.61 -4.08
N SER A 138 10.90 9.62 -4.86
CA SER A 138 10.67 10.97 -4.32
C SER A 138 9.29 11.09 -3.66
N TYR A 139 9.20 12.02 -2.71
CA TYR A 139 7.92 12.37 -2.08
C TYR A 139 6.87 12.86 -3.09
N GLU A 140 7.29 13.54 -4.16
CA GLU A 140 6.38 13.99 -5.22
C GLU A 140 5.87 12.82 -6.08
N GLN A 141 6.72 11.84 -6.42
CA GLN A 141 6.29 10.61 -7.08
C GLN A 141 5.29 9.83 -6.21
N PHE A 142 5.55 9.73 -4.92
CA PHE A 142 4.63 9.10 -3.96
C PHE A 142 3.24 9.77 -3.95
N LYS A 143 3.19 11.11 -3.85
CA LYS A 143 1.92 11.86 -3.94
C LYS A 143 1.27 11.77 -5.32
N ALA A 144 2.06 11.78 -6.39
CA ALA A 144 1.55 11.67 -7.75
C ALA A 144 0.89 10.30 -8.00
N PHE A 145 1.47 9.23 -7.47
CA PHE A 145 0.89 7.89 -7.53
C PHE A 145 -0.48 7.84 -6.84
N HIS A 146 -0.58 8.35 -5.60
CA HIS A 146 -1.86 8.43 -4.89
C HIS A 146 -2.90 9.23 -5.69
N ARG A 147 -2.55 10.44 -6.13
CA ARG A 147 -3.44 11.29 -6.94
C ARG A 147 -3.92 10.61 -8.22
N ARG A 148 -3.08 9.80 -8.87
CA ARG A 148 -3.43 9.09 -10.10
C ARG A 148 -4.38 7.92 -9.86
N PHE A 149 -4.13 7.11 -8.85
CA PHE A 149 -4.80 5.80 -8.70
C PHE A 149 -5.86 5.73 -7.59
N TYR A 150 -5.81 6.60 -6.59
CA TYR A 150 -6.70 6.59 -5.42
C TYR A 150 -7.91 7.52 -5.63
N SER A 151 -8.58 7.36 -6.77
CA SER A 151 -9.90 7.97 -7.02
C SER A 151 -10.98 6.91 -6.85
N PRO A 152 -12.17 7.26 -6.31
CA PRO A 152 -13.31 6.34 -6.32
C PRO A 152 -13.68 5.82 -7.71
N SER A 153 -13.33 6.55 -8.79
CA SER A 153 -13.53 6.08 -10.17
C SER A 153 -12.72 4.83 -10.51
N ASN A 154 -11.60 4.61 -9.82
CA ASN A 154 -10.75 3.43 -9.95
C ASN A 154 -10.98 2.41 -8.81
N ALA A 155 -11.84 2.71 -7.85
CA ALA A 155 -12.08 1.85 -6.70
C ALA A 155 -13.08 0.73 -7.00
N ARG A 156 -13.01 -0.32 -6.18
CA ARG A 156 -14.01 -1.39 -6.11
C ARG A 156 -14.39 -1.56 -4.64
N PHE A 157 -15.67 -1.42 -4.35
CA PHE A 157 -16.21 -1.63 -3.00
C PHE A 157 -16.76 -3.04 -2.89
N MET A 158 -16.28 -3.80 -1.91
CA MET A 158 -16.78 -5.14 -1.59
C MET A 158 -17.49 -5.08 -0.24
N LEU A 159 -18.75 -5.49 -0.23
CA LEU A 159 -19.64 -5.44 0.93
C LEU A 159 -20.12 -6.85 1.24
N TYR A 160 -20.08 -7.23 2.52
CA TYR A 160 -20.52 -8.55 2.98
C TYR A 160 -21.07 -8.45 4.39
N GLY A 161 -22.20 -9.11 4.65
CA GLY A 161 -22.85 -9.15 5.96
C GLY A 161 -24.37 -9.05 5.86
N ASP A 162 -24.99 -8.79 7.01
CA ASP A 162 -26.45 -8.64 7.19
C ASP A 162 -26.94 -7.19 7.12
N VAL A 163 -26.02 -6.21 7.08
CA VAL A 163 -26.36 -4.81 6.77
C VAL A 163 -26.97 -4.74 5.38
N SER A 164 -28.17 -4.16 5.28
CA SER A 164 -28.89 -4.12 4.02
C SER A 164 -28.09 -3.42 2.91
N LEU A 165 -28.27 -3.88 1.67
CA LEU A 165 -27.63 -3.24 0.53
C LEU A 165 -28.02 -1.75 0.43
N ALA A 166 -29.26 -1.41 0.72
CA ALA A 166 -29.74 -0.02 0.69
C ALA A 166 -28.98 0.87 1.68
N ASP A 167 -28.75 0.40 2.90
CA ASP A 167 -28.00 1.17 3.91
C ASP A 167 -26.54 1.39 3.50
N ASN A 168 -25.90 0.33 2.99
CA ASN A 168 -24.52 0.42 2.50
C ASN A 168 -24.40 1.39 1.32
N LEU A 169 -25.31 1.30 0.35
CA LEU A 169 -25.31 2.17 -0.81
C LEU A 169 -25.63 3.62 -0.44
N SER A 170 -26.54 3.86 0.50
CA SER A 170 -26.82 5.21 1.02
C SER A 170 -25.57 5.80 1.66
N PHE A 171 -24.91 5.06 2.55
CA PHE A 171 -23.67 5.50 3.21
C PHE A 171 -22.56 5.81 2.20
N LEU A 172 -22.34 4.92 1.21
CA LEU A 172 -21.35 5.15 0.16
C LEU A 172 -21.73 6.32 -0.73
N ALA A 173 -22.99 6.47 -1.12
CA ALA A 173 -23.46 7.59 -1.94
C ALA A 173 -23.20 8.93 -1.23
N ASP A 174 -23.52 9.04 0.06
CA ASP A 174 -23.27 10.25 0.85
C ASP A 174 -21.78 10.61 0.87
N TYR A 175 -20.90 9.62 1.01
CA TYR A 175 -19.46 9.85 1.01
C TYR A 175 -18.90 10.19 -0.38
N LEU A 176 -19.41 9.53 -1.43
CA LEU A 176 -18.88 9.60 -2.79
C LEU A 176 -19.43 10.76 -3.62
N THR A 177 -20.61 11.29 -3.27
CA THR A 177 -21.26 12.40 -3.99
C THR A 177 -20.34 13.62 -4.24
N PRO A 178 -19.45 14.02 -3.30
CA PRO A 178 -18.55 15.15 -3.54
C PRO A 178 -17.40 14.88 -4.52
N PHE A 179 -17.15 13.62 -4.91
CA PHE A 179 -16.05 13.28 -5.79
C PHE A 179 -16.43 13.43 -7.25
N GLU A 180 -15.54 14.04 -8.04
CA GLU A 180 -15.67 14.08 -9.49
C GLU A 180 -15.32 12.70 -10.09
N GLN A 181 -16.09 12.30 -11.10
CA GLN A 181 -15.75 11.13 -11.89
C GLN A 181 -14.60 11.48 -12.84
N ILE A 182 -13.52 10.71 -12.80
CA ILE A 182 -12.35 10.92 -13.63
C ILE A 182 -12.00 9.66 -14.41
N ALA A 183 -11.37 9.83 -15.58
CA ALA A 183 -10.76 8.72 -16.29
C ALA A 183 -9.45 8.33 -15.59
N VAL A 184 -9.35 7.07 -15.17
CA VAL A 184 -8.11 6.49 -14.63
C VAL A 184 -7.70 5.35 -15.53
N ASP A 185 -6.54 5.47 -16.17
CA ASP A 185 -5.92 4.35 -16.86
C ASP A 185 -5.15 3.49 -15.86
N ALA A 186 -5.79 2.39 -15.47
CA ALA A 186 -5.28 1.33 -14.61
C ALA A 186 -5.25 -0.02 -15.36
N THR A 187 -5.16 0.02 -16.69
CA THR A 187 -5.11 -1.18 -17.52
C THR A 187 -3.81 -1.96 -17.26
N ILE A 188 -3.92 -3.28 -17.13
CA ILE A 188 -2.78 -4.18 -17.00
C ILE A 188 -2.68 -4.96 -18.29
N GLU A 189 -1.62 -4.69 -19.05
CA GLU A 189 -1.38 -5.38 -20.32
C GLU A 189 -1.09 -6.86 -20.11
N LEU A 190 -1.47 -7.67 -21.10
CA LEU A 190 -1.13 -9.09 -21.10
C LEU A 190 0.33 -9.27 -21.51
N GLN A 191 1.04 -10.13 -20.78
CA GLN A 191 2.38 -10.53 -21.16
C GLN A 191 2.37 -11.24 -22.52
N PRO A 192 3.19 -10.79 -23.49
CA PRO A 192 3.37 -11.49 -24.75
C PRO A 192 3.80 -12.95 -24.55
N ARG A 193 3.17 -13.86 -25.30
CA ARG A 193 3.49 -15.29 -25.23
C ARG A 193 4.91 -15.54 -25.72
N TRP A 194 5.65 -16.38 -24.99
CA TRP A 194 6.96 -16.85 -25.40
C TRP A 194 6.89 -17.74 -26.66
N THR A 195 7.85 -17.54 -27.57
CA THR A 195 7.97 -18.33 -28.81
C THR A 195 8.84 -19.58 -28.63
N ALA A 196 9.60 -19.67 -27.55
CA ALA A 196 10.43 -20.81 -27.18
C ALA A 196 10.59 -20.90 -25.65
N PRO A 197 10.97 -22.08 -25.10
CA PRO A 197 11.34 -22.22 -23.70
C PRO A 197 12.49 -21.30 -23.29
N ARG A 198 12.55 -20.95 -22.01
CA ARG A 198 13.63 -20.13 -21.42
C ARG A 198 14.13 -20.80 -20.15
N ASP A 199 15.44 -20.78 -19.98
CA ASP A 199 16.11 -21.20 -18.76
C ASP A 199 16.66 -19.97 -18.05
N LEU A 200 16.51 -19.91 -16.72
CA LEU A 200 17.05 -18.85 -15.88
C LEU A 200 17.83 -19.47 -14.72
N ALA A 201 19.02 -18.95 -14.47
CA ALA A 201 19.80 -19.24 -13.28
C ALA A 201 20.08 -17.93 -12.54
N VAL A 202 19.70 -17.86 -11.26
CA VAL A 202 19.93 -16.69 -10.41
C VAL A 202 20.70 -17.11 -9.16
N ALA A 203 21.69 -16.32 -8.79
CA ALA A 203 22.42 -16.50 -7.55
C ALA A 203 21.67 -15.82 -6.39
N TYR A 204 21.67 -16.45 -5.23
CA TYR A 204 21.12 -15.87 -4.00
C TYR A 204 22.10 -16.09 -2.84
N PRO A 205 22.12 -15.20 -1.84
CA PRO A 205 23.00 -15.35 -0.67
C PRO A 205 22.54 -16.50 0.23
N VAL A 206 23.48 -17.33 0.70
CA VAL A 206 23.24 -18.46 1.61
C VAL A 206 23.69 -18.08 3.03
N GLY A 207 23.14 -17.00 3.60
CA GLY A 207 23.41 -16.58 5.00
C GLY A 207 24.77 -15.94 5.25
#